data_AF-A0A2T0QY90-F1
#
_entry.id   AF-A0A2T0QY90-F1
#
_cell.length_a   1.000
_cell.length_b   1.000
_cell.length_c   1.000
_cell.angle_alpha   90.00
_cell.angle_beta   90.00
_cell.angle_gamma   90.00
#
_symmetry.space_group_name_H-M   'P 1'
#
loop_
_entity.id
_entity.type
_entity.pdbx_description
1 polymer ?
#
loop_
_entity_poly.entity_id
_entity_poly.type
_entity_poly.pdbx_seq_one_letter_code
_entity_poly.pdbx_strand_id
1 'polypeptide(L)' 'MTHSPDPDSAADRGRPVLPGARSVAPLADTDLAEEIELYTDVVVAASESEGPLPEVELDRVLGVDGA' A
#
# COMPACT_ATOMS: atom_id res chain seq x y z
N MET A 1 -9.66 37.85 -35.28
CA MET A 1 -8.66 37.87 -34.19
C MET A 1 -8.59 36.47 -33.62
N THR A 2 -7.62 35.69 -34.05
CA THR A 2 -7.40 34.30 -33.62
C THR A 2 -6.70 34.32 -32.27
N HIS A 3 -7.37 33.86 -31.21
CA HIS A 3 -6.74 33.62 -29.92
C HIS A 3 -5.87 32.37 -30.01
N SER A 4 -4.54 32.53 -29.94
CA SER A 4 -3.64 31.43 -29.61
C SER A 4 -3.72 31.17 -28.10
N PRO A 5 -3.88 29.92 -27.64
CA PRO A 5 -3.71 29.61 -26.23
C PRO A 5 -2.22 29.62 -25.85
N ASP A 6 -1.91 30.24 -24.70
CA ASP A 6 -0.57 30.29 -24.11
C ASP A 6 -0.06 28.88 -23.77
N PRO A 7 1.19 28.51 -24.11
CA PRO A 7 1.75 27.19 -23.84
C PRO A 7 2.15 26.96 -22.36
N ASP A 8 1.97 27.96 -21.48
CA ASP A 8 2.46 27.91 -20.09
C ASP A 8 1.37 27.61 -19.04
N SER A 9 0.22 27.06 -19.47
CA SER A 9 -0.82 26.55 -18.56
C SER A 9 -0.57 25.11 -18.09
N ALA A 10 0.63 24.58 -18.34
CA ALA A 10 0.98 23.18 -18.08
C ALA A 10 1.65 22.90 -16.72
N ALA A 11 1.77 23.91 -15.85
CA ALA A 11 2.49 23.83 -14.58
C ALA A 11 1.61 23.66 -13.33
N ASP A 12 0.29 23.54 -13.46
CA ASP A 12 -0.60 23.08 -12.38
C ASP A 12 -1.36 21.82 -12.80
N ARG A 13 -0.64 20.86 -13.36
CA ARG A 13 -1.13 19.49 -13.45
C ARG A 13 -1.08 18.92 -12.04
N GLY A 14 -2.18 19.14 -11.33
CA GLY A 14 -2.40 18.71 -9.95
C GLY A 14 -1.69 17.40 -9.67
N ARG A 15 -0.70 17.44 -8.77
CA ARG A 15 -0.14 16.22 -8.20
C ARG A 15 -1.33 15.38 -7.77
N PRO A 16 -1.46 14.12 -8.20
CA PRO A 16 -2.54 13.27 -7.71
C PRO A 16 -2.39 13.22 -6.19
N VAL A 17 -3.32 13.85 -5.49
CA VAL A 17 -3.54 13.58 -4.08
C VAL A 17 -4.02 12.14 -4.05
N LEU A 18 -3.11 11.21 -3.80
CA LEU A 18 -3.47 9.82 -3.60
C LEU A 18 -4.50 9.80 -2.47
N PRO A 19 -5.74 9.33 -2.71
CA PRO A 19 -6.71 9.13 -1.64
C PRO A 19 -6.14 8.07 -0.71
N GLY A 20 -5.53 8.49 0.40
CA GLY A 20 -4.83 7.56 1.29
C GLY A 20 -3.48 8.02 1.84
N ALA A 21 -3.03 9.25 1.59
CA ALA A 21 -2.02 9.88 2.45
C ALA A 21 -2.65 10.18 3.83
N ARG A 22 -3.03 9.11 4.54
CA ARG A 22 -3.47 9.15 5.93
C ARG A 22 -2.33 9.79 6.69
N SER A 23 -2.66 10.77 7.52
CA SER A 23 -1.80 11.15 8.63
C SER A 23 -1.31 9.84 9.26
N VAL A 24 0.01 9.65 9.30
CA VAL A 24 0.63 8.59 10.09
C VAL A 24 0.52 9.04 11.54
N ALA A 25 -0.72 9.10 12.05
CA ALA A 25 -0.93 9.03 13.47
C ALA A 25 -0.40 7.65 13.88
N PRO A 26 0.38 7.55 14.98
CA PRO A 26 0.63 6.26 15.59
C PRO A 26 -0.70 5.53 15.68
N LEU A 27 -0.73 4.26 15.26
CA LEU A 27 -1.89 3.41 15.44
C LEU A 27 -2.08 3.29 16.96
N ALA A 28 -2.90 4.18 17.51
CA ALA A 28 -3.18 4.22 18.95
C ALA A 28 -3.96 2.98 19.38
N ASP A 29 -4.52 2.28 18.40
CA ASP A 29 -5.12 0.97 18.50
C ASP A 29 -4.04 -0.08 18.18
N THR A 30 -3.58 -0.79 19.21
CA THR A 30 -2.54 -1.81 19.13
C THR A 30 -3.00 -3.04 18.37
N ASP A 31 -4.26 -3.43 18.52
CA ASP A 31 -4.83 -4.61 17.84
C ASP A 31 -4.89 -4.33 16.33
N LEU A 32 -5.31 -3.11 15.96
CA LEU A 32 -5.26 -2.65 14.56
C LEU A 32 -3.83 -2.54 14.04
N ALA A 33 -2.87 -2.14 14.89
CA ALA A 33 -1.46 -2.07 14.51
C ALA A 33 -0.89 -3.45 14.18
N GLU A 34 -1.15 -4.43 15.05
CA GLU A 34 -0.75 -5.82 14.86
C GLU A 34 -1.39 -6.41 13.59
N GLU A 35 -2.66 -6.12 13.31
CA GLU A 35 -3.32 -6.55 12.08
C GLU A 35 -2.67 -5.94 10.83
N ILE A 36 -2.33 -4.64 10.86
CA ILE A 36 -1.65 -3.96 9.75
C ILE A 36 -0.25 -4.54 9.52
N GLU A 37 0.49 -4.85 10.59
CA GLU A 37 1.80 -5.51 10.50
C GLU A 37 1.67 -6.89 9.85
N LEU A 38 0.73 -7.72 10.33
CA LEU A 38 0.46 -9.05 9.76
C LEU A 38 0.12 -9.00 8.27
N TYR A 39 -0.79 -8.12 7.86
CA TYR A 39 -1.15 -7.98 6.43
C TYR A 39 0.03 -7.49 5.59
N THR A 40 0.88 -6.63 6.16
CA THR A 40 2.08 -6.14 5.50
C THR A 40 3.05 -7.29 5.24
N ASP A 41 3.27 -8.14 6.22
CA ASP A 41 4.16 -9.31 6.10
C ASP A 41 3.67 -10.29 5.03
N VAL A 42 2.35 -10.54 4.95
CA VAL A 42 1.76 -11.38 3.89
C VAL A 42 1.98 -10.78 2.50
N VAL A 43 1.79 -9.47 2.36
CA VAL A 43 1.99 -8.77 1.07
C VAL A 43 3.45 -8.79 0.65
N VAL A 44 4.38 -8.59 1.59
CA VAL A 44 5.81 -8.67 1.33
C VAL A 44 6.19 -10.07 0.86
N ALA A 45 5.79 -11.12 1.59
CA ALA A 45 6.07 -12.50 1.22
C ALA A 45 5.51 -12.85 -0.17
N ALA A 46 4.27 -12.46 -0.46
CA ALA A 46 3.66 -12.67 -1.78
C ALA A 46 4.38 -11.91 -2.90
N SER A 47 4.94 -10.74 -2.61
CA SER A 47 5.68 -9.92 -3.59
C SER A 47 7.07 -10.47 -3.89
N GLU A 48 7.68 -11.17 -2.94
CA GLU A 48 8.98 -11.84 -3.11
C GLU A 48 8.87 -13.21 -3.79
N SER A 49 7.66 -13.78 -3.81
CA SER A 49 7.39 -15.05 -4.49
C SER A 49 7.30 -14.87 -6.01
N GLU A 50 7.85 -15.82 -6.77
CA GLU A 50 7.73 -15.84 -8.24
C GLU A 50 6.32 -16.23 -8.73
N GLY A 51 5.41 -16.55 -7.81
CA GLY A 51 4.03 -16.95 -8.09
C GLY A 51 3.15 -16.79 -6.85
N PRO A 52 1.96 -17.42 -6.81
CA PRO A 52 1.14 -17.44 -5.60
C PRO A 52 1.93 -17.99 -4.41
N LEU A 53 1.79 -17.36 -3.24
CA LEU A 53 2.49 -17.80 -2.03
C LEU A 53 2.04 -19.23 -1.66
N PRO A 54 2.97 -20.19 -1.47
CA PRO A 54 2.62 -21.54 -1.04
C PRO A 54 1.90 -21.55 0.31
N GLU A 55 0.98 -22.49 0.51
CA GLU A 55 0.19 -22.63 1.75
C GLU A 55 1.09 -22.75 2.99
N VAL A 56 2.15 -23.55 2.92
CA VAL A 56 3.13 -23.69 4.01
C VAL A 56 3.89 -22.39 4.33
N GLU A 57 4.03 -21.48 3.37
CA GLU A 57 4.66 -20.17 3.60
C GLU A 57 3.65 -19.15 4.13
N LEU A 58 2.40 -19.22 3.68
CA LEU A 58 1.28 -18.47 4.27
C LEU A 58 1.08 -18.86 5.75
N ASP A 59 1.08 -20.14 6.06
CA ASP A 59 0.88 -20.63 7.43
C ASP A 59 1.98 -20.13 8.39
N ARG A 60 3.22 -20.09 7.91
CA ARG A 60 4.37 -19.51 8.64
C ARG A 60 4.20 -18.03 8.92
N VAL A 61 3.83 -17.25 7.91
CA VAL A 61 3.61 -15.80 8.03
C VAL A 61 2.43 -15.52 8.96
N LEU A 62 1.39 -16.34 8.90
CA LEU A 62 0.22 -16.25 9.76
C LEU A 62 0.45 -16.83 11.17
N GLY A 63 1.58 -17.51 11.40
CA GLY A 63 1.90 -18.16 12.67
C GLY A 63 0.98 -19.33 13.03
N VAL A 64 0.35 -19.97 12.03
CA VAL A 64 -0.62 -21.07 12.22
C VAL A 64 -0.01 -22.47 12.01
N ASP A 65 1.31 -22.55 11.92
CA ASP A 65 2.06 -23.81 11.79
C ASP A 65 1.79 -24.75 12.99
N GLY A 66 0.87 -25.71 12.83
CA GLY A 66 0.70 -26.85 13.75
C GLY A 66 -0.50 -26.82 14.71
N ALA A 67 -1.63 -26.21 14.33
CA ALA A 67 -2.92 -26.40 15.02
C ALA A 67 -3.56 -27.77 14.72
#